data_AF-A0A851MQL0-F1
#
_entry.id   AF-A0A851MQL0-F1
#
_cell.length_a   1.000
_cell.length_b   1.000
_cell.length_c   1.000
_cell.angle_alpha   90.00
_cell.angle_beta   90.00
_cell.angle_gamma   90.00
#
_symmetry.space_group_name_H-M   'P 1'
#
loop_
_entity.id
_entity.type
_entity.pdbx_description
1 polymer ?
#
loop_
_entity_poly.entity_id
_entity_poly.type
_entity_poly.pdbx_seq_one_letter_code
_entity_poly.pdbx_strand_id
1 'polypeptide(L)'
;LDVSMDMWNHFHTCVASIWLHRFYIYSAVALGIILWIVIQFTTRTKRKVGEVLLQKGTEAKLGNGCATPQAKEVYVAGVKIFYGSQTGTAKGFAKTLAEAVAALNLPVQVINMGDYDPDDCLSEETTSRSICVFLVATYTEGQPPESSAWFCKWLEEAANDFRFGKTHLKGLRYAVFGLGNSLYVDHYNTVGRRIDRWLWVLGASRVMTRAEGDCNVARSRHGSIEADFGAWQTKFLTRLQALCRGEKKPCSGRCKKGKCKSPGKQSKESSDHEHGASEHENTEAEELFETSSEEEADAEEAGGTNSVIDVEDLGNIMGHMKKAKRECELQAGGAGMMRESTGRKEEGEKREMITPALRDALTKQGYKLIGSHSGVKLCRWTKSMLRGRGGCYKHTFYGIESHRCMEATPSLACANKCVFCWRHHTNPVGTEWQWKMDQPEMILQEAIENHQNMIKQFKG
;
A
#
# COMPACT_ATOMS: atom_id res chain seq x y z
N LEU A 1 25.70 -20.02 -82.96
CA LEU A 1 25.56 -21.23 -82.12
C LEU A 1 25.25 -20.74 -80.71
N ASP A 2 23.96 -20.80 -80.38
CA ASP A 2 23.31 -20.33 -79.17
C ASP A 2 23.86 -20.97 -77.89
N VAL A 3 24.66 -20.23 -77.12
CA VAL A 3 25.01 -20.64 -75.73
C VAL A 3 24.60 -19.55 -74.72
N SER A 4 24.47 -18.30 -75.15
CA SER A 4 24.16 -17.19 -74.24
C SER A 4 22.67 -17.09 -73.86
N MET A 5 21.76 -17.61 -74.68
CA MET A 5 20.31 -17.43 -74.48
C MET A 5 19.71 -18.47 -73.51
N ASP A 6 20.32 -19.65 -73.40
CA ASP A 6 19.89 -20.71 -72.49
C ASP A 6 20.26 -20.47 -71.01
N MET A 7 21.41 -19.82 -70.75
CA MET A 7 21.80 -19.48 -69.37
C MET A 7 20.84 -18.48 -68.71
N TRP A 8 20.32 -17.51 -69.47
CA TRP A 8 19.40 -16.50 -68.95
C TRP A 8 18.03 -17.08 -68.63
N ASN A 9 17.54 -18.02 -69.46
CA ASN A 9 16.29 -18.74 -69.20
C ASN A 9 16.40 -19.69 -68.00
N HIS A 10 17.55 -20.34 -67.81
CA HIS A 10 17.79 -21.19 -66.63
C HIS A 10 17.85 -20.36 -65.33
N PHE A 11 18.44 -19.17 -65.38
CA PHE A 11 18.42 -18.23 -64.25
C PHE A 11 17.01 -17.72 -63.97
N HIS A 12 16.23 -17.36 -64.99
CA HIS A 12 14.87 -16.86 -64.82
C HIS A 12 13.92 -17.92 -64.25
N THR A 13 14.06 -19.17 -64.66
CA THR A 13 13.26 -20.30 -64.13
C THR A 13 13.62 -20.64 -62.69
N CYS A 14 14.92 -20.62 -62.34
CA CYS A 14 15.36 -20.76 -60.95
C CYS A 14 14.88 -19.61 -60.06
N VAL A 15 14.99 -18.35 -60.51
CA VAL A 15 14.52 -17.17 -59.75
C VAL A 15 13.01 -17.19 -59.60
N ALA A 16 12.25 -17.58 -60.63
CA ALA A 16 10.79 -17.72 -60.55
C ALA A 16 10.37 -18.86 -59.61
N SER A 17 11.09 -19.99 -59.61
CA SER A 17 10.85 -21.11 -58.68
C SER A 17 11.11 -20.70 -57.22
N ILE A 18 12.20 -19.97 -56.96
CA ILE A 18 12.50 -19.41 -55.63
C ILE A 18 11.41 -18.40 -55.20
N TRP A 19 10.88 -17.61 -56.14
CA TRP A 19 9.81 -16.65 -55.85
C TRP A 19 8.46 -17.32 -55.55
N LEU A 20 8.14 -18.44 -56.21
CA LEU A 20 6.93 -19.21 -55.95
C LEU A 20 6.99 -19.91 -54.58
N HIS A 21 8.17 -20.41 -54.19
CA HIS A 21 8.39 -21.12 -52.93
C HIS A 21 8.86 -20.22 -51.78
N ARG A 22 8.92 -18.90 -51.98
CA ARG A 22 9.40 -17.94 -50.96
C ARG A 22 8.68 -18.07 -49.62
N PHE A 23 7.38 -18.35 -49.64
CA PHE A 23 6.60 -18.50 -48.41
C PHE A 23 7.05 -19.72 -47.61
N TYR A 24 7.37 -20.83 -48.27
CA TYR A 24 7.89 -22.04 -47.62
C TYR A 24 9.32 -21.84 -47.10
N ILE A 25 10.15 -21.11 -47.84
CA ILE A 25 11.52 -20.76 -47.41
C ILE A 25 11.46 -19.87 -46.15
N TYR A 26 10.64 -18.83 -46.15
CA TYR A 26 10.47 -17.98 -44.97
C TYR A 26 9.86 -18.72 -43.78
N SER A 27 8.91 -19.63 -44.03
CA SER A 27 8.32 -20.46 -42.98
C SER A 27 9.34 -21.40 -42.35
N ALA A 28 10.21 -22.02 -43.15
CA ALA A 28 11.28 -22.90 -42.67
C ALA A 28 12.33 -22.12 -41.85
N VAL A 29 12.72 -20.93 -42.31
CA VAL A 29 13.64 -20.04 -41.57
C VAL A 29 13.03 -19.57 -40.26
N ALA A 30 11.76 -19.18 -40.26
CA ALA A 30 11.05 -18.76 -39.05
C ALA A 30 10.96 -19.90 -38.02
N LEU A 31 10.64 -21.12 -38.45
CA LEU A 31 10.63 -22.30 -37.58
C LEU A 31 12.03 -22.61 -37.03
N GLY A 32 13.08 -22.47 -37.85
CA GLY A 32 14.47 -22.61 -37.41
C GLY A 32 14.86 -21.59 -36.33
N ILE A 33 14.46 -20.32 -36.49
CA ILE A 33 14.71 -19.26 -35.50
C ILE A 33 13.92 -19.53 -34.21
N ILE A 34 12.67 -19.97 -34.31
CA ILE A 34 11.84 -20.33 -33.14
C ILE A 34 12.47 -21.51 -32.39
N LEU A 35 12.88 -22.57 -33.09
CA LEU A 35 13.59 -23.70 -32.48
C LEU A 35 14.90 -23.27 -31.83
N TRP A 36 15.66 -22.37 -32.46
CA TRP A 36 16.89 -21.83 -31.89
C TRP A 36 16.63 -21.00 -30.62
N ILE A 37 15.58 -20.17 -30.60
CA ILE A 37 15.16 -19.42 -29.41
C ILE A 37 14.71 -20.35 -28.29
N VAL A 38 13.96 -21.41 -28.61
CA VAL A 38 13.53 -22.44 -27.63
C VAL A 38 14.73 -23.20 -27.07
N ILE A 39 15.72 -23.54 -27.92
CA ILE A 39 16.97 -24.17 -27.47
C ILE A 39 17.79 -23.21 -26.59
N GLN A 40 17.90 -21.94 -26.95
CA GLN A 40 18.54 -20.91 -26.11
C GLN A 40 17.81 -20.71 -24.77
N PHE A 41 16.48 -20.74 -24.75
CA PHE A 41 15.71 -20.64 -23.53
C PHE A 41 15.86 -21.89 -22.66
N THR A 42 15.76 -23.09 -23.23
CA THR A 42 15.93 -24.34 -22.48
C THR A 42 17.35 -24.53 -21.95
N THR A 43 18.37 -24.14 -22.71
CA THR A 43 19.76 -24.12 -22.24
C THR A 43 20.00 -23.06 -21.17
N ARG A 44 19.45 -21.85 -21.29
CA ARG A 44 19.50 -20.84 -20.21
C ARG A 44 18.77 -21.27 -18.96
N THR A 45 17.62 -21.94 -19.07
CA THR A 45 16.88 -22.47 -17.92
C THR A 45 17.66 -23.62 -17.27
N LYS A 46 18.26 -24.53 -18.04
CA LYS A 46 19.18 -25.55 -17.51
C LYS A 46 20.43 -24.94 -16.87
N ARG A 47 20.95 -23.82 -17.37
CA ARG A 47 22.10 -23.10 -16.79
C ARG A 47 21.73 -22.39 -15.48
N LYS A 48 20.55 -21.75 -15.40
CA LYS A 48 20.01 -21.18 -14.15
C LYS A 48 19.68 -22.26 -13.11
N VAL A 49 19.10 -23.39 -13.52
CA VAL A 49 18.84 -24.54 -12.62
C VAL A 49 20.17 -25.20 -12.20
N GLY A 50 21.15 -25.24 -13.10
CA GLY A 50 22.51 -25.75 -12.83
C GLY A 50 23.31 -24.88 -11.88
N GLU A 51 23.29 -23.56 -12.01
CA GLU A 51 23.94 -22.63 -11.06
C GLU A 51 23.27 -22.68 -9.67
N VAL A 52 21.95 -22.83 -9.61
CA VAL A 52 21.21 -23.01 -8.34
C VAL A 52 21.52 -24.36 -7.67
N LEU A 53 21.83 -25.41 -8.45
CA LEU A 53 22.24 -26.72 -7.91
C LEU A 53 23.73 -26.80 -7.57
N LEU A 54 24.61 -26.09 -8.28
CA LEU A 54 26.05 -26.13 -8.09
C LEU A 54 26.53 -25.35 -6.84
N GLN A 55 25.73 -24.40 -6.33
CA GLN A 55 25.98 -23.77 -5.03
C GLN A 55 25.49 -24.59 -3.83
N LYS A 56 24.82 -25.74 -4.06
CA LYS A 56 24.21 -26.56 -2.99
C LYS A 56 24.85 -27.93 -2.80
N GLY A 57 26.02 -28.19 -3.39
CA GLY A 57 26.64 -29.50 -3.36
C GLY A 57 28.15 -29.48 -3.21
N THR A 58 28.66 -29.11 -2.03
CA THR A 58 29.98 -29.58 -1.57
C THR A 58 29.92 -29.90 -0.06
N GLU A 59 30.18 -31.18 0.24
CA GLU A 59 30.38 -31.87 1.53
C GLU A 59 29.16 -32.22 2.42
N ALA A 60 28.77 -33.51 2.42
CA ALA A 60 28.99 -34.42 3.56
C ALA A 60 28.79 -35.89 3.15
N LYS A 61 29.69 -36.73 3.66
CA LYS A 61 29.88 -38.17 3.39
C LYS A 61 28.77 -39.04 4.00
N LEU A 62 28.63 -40.22 3.38
CA LEU A 62 27.84 -41.40 3.73
C LEU A 62 27.48 -41.61 5.22
N GLY A 63 26.19 -41.85 5.47
CA GLY A 63 25.66 -42.44 6.70
C GLY A 63 24.14 -42.65 6.57
N ASN A 64 23.71 -43.89 6.36
CA ASN A 64 22.29 -44.26 6.19
C ASN A 64 21.47 -43.89 7.44
N GLY A 65 20.38 -43.17 7.23
CA GLY A 65 19.34 -42.92 8.23
C GLY A 65 18.33 -41.91 7.72
N CYS A 66 17.11 -42.37 7.41
CA CYS A 66 16.00 -41.52 6.99
C CYS A 66 15.56 -40.62 8.16
N ALA A 67 15.85 -39.34 8.07
CA ALA A 67 15.26 -38.31 8.91
C ALA A 67 14.69 -37.20 8.02
N THR A 68 13.38 -37.01 8.09
CA THR A 68 12.64 -35.91 7.47
C THR A 68 13.26 -34.56 7.85
N PRO A 69 13.51 -33.64 6.90
CA PRO A 69 14.02 -32.31 7.24
C PRO A 69 12.89 -31.52 7.92
N GLN A 70 13.02 -31.32 9.22
CA GLN A 70 12.25 -30.33 9.98
C GLN A 70 12.49 -28.96 9.34
N ALA A 71 11.46 -28.35 8.76
CA ALA A 71 11.55 -27.00 8.19
C ALA A 71 11.87 -26.01 9.33
N LYS A 72 13.11 -25.47 9.34
CA LYS A 72 13.47 -24.40 10.28
C LYS A 72 12.49 -23.23 10.10
N GLU A 73 11.77 -22.86 11.17
CA GLU A 73 10.92 -21.66 11.17
C GLU A 73 11.78 -20.42 10.90
N VAL A 74 11.51 -19.72 9.79
CA VAL A 74 12.21 -18.48 9.44
C VAL A 74 11.49 -17.30 10.09
N TYR A 75 12.07 -16.73 11.16
CA TYR A 75 11.52 -15.58 11.87
C TYR A 75 11.87 -14.23 11.22
N VAL A 76 12.97 -14.18 10.47
CA VAL A 76 13.44 -13.01 9.71
C VAL A 76 13.90 -13.48 8.35
N ALA A 77 13.22 -13.04 7.30
CA ALA A 77 13.55 -13.45 5.93
C ALA A 77 14.69 -12.64 5.33
N GLY A 78 14.87 -11.38 5.76
CA GLY A 78 15.89 -10.47 5.25
C GLY A 78 15.73 -9.05 5.79
N VAL A 79 16.66 -8.17 5.40
CA VAL A 79 16.65 -6.75 5.80
C VAL A 79 16.68 -5.85 4.57
N LYS A 80 15.78 -4.87 4.52
CA LYS A 80 15.76 -3.82 3.50
C LYS A 80 16.15 -2.49 4.13
N ILE A 81 17.18 -1.85 3.60
CA ILE A 81 17.72 -0.60 4.14
C ILE A 81 17.41 0.51 3.14
N PHE A 82 16.52 1.40 3.53
CA PHE A 82 16.12 2.59 2.79
C PHE A 82 16.96 3.78 3.25
N TYR A 83 17.50 4.54 2.31
CA TYR A 83 18.24 5.76 2.63
C TYR A 83 17.67 7.00 1.93
N GLY A 84 17.64 8.12 2.65
CA GLY A 84 17.36 9.46 2.14
C GLY A 84 18.53 10.38 2.46
N SER A 85 19.24 10.84 1.43
CA SER A 85 20.50 11.59 1.59
C SER A 85 20.66 12.70 0.55
N GLN A 86 21.21 13.83 0.98
CA GLN A 86 21.63 14.91 0.09
C GLN A 86 23.14 14.82 -0.23
N THR A 87 23.97 14.75 0.80
CA THR A 87 25.44 14.75 0.70
C THR A 87 26.08 13.36 0.73
N GLY A 88 25.29 12.30 0.86
CA GLY A 88 25.75 10.91 0.82
C GLY A 88 26.05 10.27 2.18
N THR A 89 25.97 10.99 3.31
CA THR A 89 26.24 10.43 4.66
C THR A 89 25.30 9.26 4.99
N ALA A 90 23.99 9.44 4.82
CA ALA A 90 23.01 8.38 5.06
C ALA A 90 23.19 7.19 4.08
N LYS A 91 23.65 7.45 2.85
CA LYS A 91 24.00 6.41 1.87
C LYS A 91 25.23 5.61 2.32
N GLY A 92 26.23 6.28 2.89
CA GLY A 92 27.41 5.64 3.50
C GLY A 92 27.00 4.71 4.64
N PHE A 93 26.23 5.22 5.60
CA PHE A 93 25.70 4.42 6.70
C PHE A 93 24.85 3.24 6.25
N ALA A 94 24.06 3.39 5.18
CA ALA A 94 23.29 2.29 4.60
C ALA A 94 24.18 1.16 4.10
N LYS A 95 25.30 1.48 3.45
CA LYS A 95 26.28 0.49 2.99
C LYS A 95 26.98 -0.20 4.16
N THR A 96 27.45 0.56 5.15
CA THR A 96 28.09 0.01 6.35
C THR A 96 27.15 -0.93 7.13
N LEU A 97 25.87 -0.55 7.25
CA LEU A 97 24.87 -1.43 7.86
C LEU A 97 24.63 -2.68 7.02
N ALA A 98 24.59 -2.55 5.70
CA ALA A 98 24.38 -3.69 4.80
C ALA A 98 25.50 -4.72 4.93
N GLU A 99 26.76 -4.28 4.97
CA GLU A 99 27.92 -5.16 5.19
C GLU A 99 27.82 -5.89 6.53
N ALA A 100 27.45 -5.18 7.60
CA ALA A 100 27.30 -5.78 8.92
C ALA A 100 26.13 -6.78 9.02
N VAL A 101 25.02 -6.53 8.30
CA VAL A 101 23.89 -7.47 8.21
C VAL A 101 24.25 -8.68 7.34
N ALA A 102 24.98 -8.47 6.24
CA ALA A 102 25.46 -9.54 5.39
C ALA A 102 26.39 -10.50 6.15
N ALA A 103 27.21 -9.98 7.07
CA ALA A 103 28.03 -10.79 7.97
C ALA A 103 27.22 -11.70 8.91
N LEU A 104 25.92 -11.44 9.11
CA LEU A 104 24.99 -12.30 9.85
C LEU A 104 24.33 -13.37 8.97
N ASN A 105 24.75 -13.53 7.71
CA ASN A 105 24.18 -14.44 6.72
C ASN A 105 22.69 -14.18 6.42
N LEU A 106 22.26 -12.92 6.50
CA LEU A 106 20.91 -12.50 6.13
C LEU A 106 20.93 -11.80 4.77
N PRO A 107 19.93 -12.05 3.89
CA PRO A 107 19.83 -11.31 2.65
C PRO A 107 19.52 -9.85 2.96
N VAL A 108 20.30 -8.96 2.36
CA VAL A 108 20.21 -7.51 2.56
C VAL A 108 20.07 -6.79 1.24
N GLN A 109 19.20 -5.77 1.20
CA GLN A 109 19.00 -4.91 0.04
C GLN A 109 19.10 -3.45 0.47
N VAL A 110 19.91 -2.66 -0.23
CA VAL A 110 20.01 -1.21 -0.03
C VAL A 110 19.21 -0.51 -1.13
N ILE A 111 18.29 0.35 -0.73
CA ILE A 111 17.31 0.98 -1.62
C ILE A 111 17.33 2.50 -1.40
N ASN A 112 17.42 3.25 -2.49
CA ASN A 112 17.21 4.69 -2.46
C ASN A 112 15.72 4.99 -2.33
N MET A 113 15.32 5.84 -1.38
CA MET A 113 13.90 6.18 -1.18
C MET A 113 13.27 6.84 -2.41
N GLY A 114 14.07 7.50 -3.26
CA GLY A 114 13.58 8.22 -4.43
C GLY A 114 13.25 7.32 -5.61
N ASP A 115 13.92 6.16 -5.69
CA ASP A 115 13.73 5.17 -6.75
C ASP A 115 12.68 4.11 -6.38
N TYR A 116 12.06 4.26 -5.22
CA TYR A 116 11.17 3.28 -4.63
C TYR A 116 9.72 3.78 -4.68
N ASP A 117 8.81 2.96 -5.23
CA ASP A 117 7.39 3.24 -5.23
C ASP A 117 6.71 2.64 -3.99
N PRO A 118 6.34 3.45 -2.99
CA PRO A 118 5.76 2.95 -1.75
C PRO A 118 4.36 2.35 -1.92
N ASP A 119 3.60 2.74 -2.95
CA ASP A 119 2.18 2.40 -3.07
C ASP A 119 1.97 0.89 -3.29
N ASP A 120 2.83 0.27 -4.11
CA ASP A 120 2.76 -1.16 -4.41
C ASP A 120 3.75 -1.97 -3.55
N CYS A 121 4.97 -1.46 -3.30
CA CYS A 121 6.03 -2.27 -2.72
C CYS A 121 6.01 -2.37 -1.17
N LEU A 122 5.58 -1.33 -0.42
CA LEU A 122 5.55 -1.43 1.07
C LEU A 122 4.48 -2.40 1.56
N SER A 123 3.37 -2.51 0.82
CA SER A 123 2.28 -3.44 1.12
C SER A 123 2.76 -4.89 1.07
N GLU A 124 3.62 -5.25 0.11
CA GLU A 124 4.20 -6.60 -0.01
C GLU A 124 5.13 -6.94 1.17
N GLU A 125 5.81 -5.94 1.74
CA GLU A 125 6.71 -6.13 2.89
C GLU A 125 6.00 -6.51 4.19
N THR A 126 4.68 -6.31 4.28
CA THR A 126 3.89 -6.76 5.43
C THR A 126 3.87 -8.29 5.57
N THR A 127 4.07 -9.00 4.45
CA THR A 127 3.98 -10.47 4.39
C THR A 127 5.36 -11.13 4.31
N SER A 128 6.37 -10.42 3.80
CA SER A 128 7.71 -10.95 3.52
C SER A 128 8.54 -11.32 4.76
N ARG A 129 8.05 -11.07 5.98
CA ARG A 129 8.82 -11.20 7.24
C ARG A 129 10.20 -10.52 7.15
N SER A 130 10.34 -9.50 6.32
CA SER A 130 11.54 -8.68 6.26
C SER A 130 11.56 -7.69 7.43
N ILE A 131 12.68 -7.00 7.61
CA ILE A 131 12.79 -5.84 8.49
C ILE A 131 13.23 -4.64 7.63
N CYS A 132 12.46 -3.56 7.69
CA CYS A 132 12.74 -2.32 6.97
C CYS A 132 13.48 -1.34 7.88
N VAL A 133 14.64 -0.88 7.44
CA VAL A 133 15.43 0.13 8.15
C VAL A 133 15.39 1.42 7.35
N PHE A 134 15.06 2.54 8.00
CA PHE A 134 15.03 3.85 7.37
C PHE A 134 16.15 4.73 7.93
N LEU A 135 17.11 5.10 7.07
CA LEU A 135 18.20 6.02 7.37
C LEU A 135 17.94 7.33 6.63
N VAL A 136 17.49 8.36 7.34
CA VAL A 136 17.02 9.59 6.69
C VAL A 136 17.69 10.83 7.28
N ALA A 137 18.27 11.66 6.41
CA ALA A 137 18.74 12.97 6.82
C ALA A 137 17.60 13.98 6.90
N THR A 138 17.72 14.96 7.79
CA THR A 138 16.90 16.17 7.77
C THR A 138 17.69 17.28 7.08
N TYR A 139 17.06 18.00 6.17
CA TYR A 139 17.66 19.10 5.41
C TYR A 139 17.01 20.44 5.80
N THR A 140 17.22 21.47 4.98
CA THR A 140 16.76 22.86 5.19
C THR A 140 15.30 22.93 5.68
N GLU A 141 15.02 23.79 6.67
CA GLU A 141 13.67 24.01 7.22
C GLU A 141 12.93 22.72 7.63
N GLY A 142 13.67 21.72 8.12
CA GLY A 142 13.09 20.45 8.57
C GLY A 142 12.55 19.56 7.45
N GLN A 143 12.87 19.87 6.19
CA GLN A 143 12.40 19.13 5.02
C GLN A 143 13.26 17.88 4.75
N PRO A 144 12.68 16.83 4.13
CA PRO A 144 13.45 15.69 3.66
C PRO A 144 14.39 16.07 2.49
N PRO A 145 15.54 15.40 2.33
CA PRO A 145 16.33 15.44 1.12
C PRO A 145 15.50 15.12 -0.12
N GLU A 146 15.89 15.65 -1.28
CA GLU A 146 15.19 15.45 -2.55
C GLU A 146 14.97 13.95 -2.85
N SER A 147 16.01 13.14 -2.59
CA SER A 147 15.98 11.68 -2.72
C SER A 147 14.98 10.97 -1.80
N SER A 148 14.35 11.65 -0.86
CA SER A 148 13.33 11.08 0.04
C SER A 148 12.05 11.90 0.12
N ALA A 149 11.97 13.00 -0.63
CA ALA A 149 10.84 13.93 -0.56
C ALA A 149 9.53 13.27 -0.98
N TRP A 150 9.56 12.50 -2.08
CA TRP A 150 8.39 11.75 -2.55
C TRP A 150 7.90 10.72 -1.52
N PHE A 151 8.82 9.93 -0.97
CA PHE A 151 8.52 8.89 0.01
C PHE A 151 7.90 9.48 1.30
N CYS A 152 8.48 10.57 1.81
CA CYS A 152 7.96 11.27 2.99
C CYS A 152 6.57 11.85 2.74
N LYS A 153 6.36 12.48 1.58
CA LYS A 153 5.06 13.04 1.19
C LYS A 153 3.99 11.95 1.08
N TRP A 154 4.33 10.81 0.48
CA TRP A 154 3.40 9.69 0.40
C TRP A 154 3.04 9.15 1.78
N LEU A 155 4.00 8.99 2.70
CA LEU A 155 3.71 8.54 4.07
C LEU A 155 2.81 9.51 4.83
N GLU A 156 3.01 10.82 4.64
CA GLU A 156 2.17 11.86 5.22
C GLU A 156 0.74 11.79 4.68
N GLU A 157 0.59 11.73 3.36
CA GLU A 157 -0.72 11.61 2.71
C GLU A 157 -1.41 10.31 3.15
N ALA A 158 -0.70 9.18 3.16
CA ALA A 158 -1.25 7.89 3.58
C ALA A 158 -1.65 7.87 5.07
N ALA A 159 -0.88 8.48 5.95
CA ALA A 159 -1.20 8.53 7.38
C ALA A 159 -2.43 9.40 7.69
N ASN A 160 -2.73 10.40 6.85
CA ASN A 160 -3.83 11.34 7.03
C ASN A 160 -5.07 11.01 6.17
N ASP A 161 -4.94 10.15 5.16
CA ASP A 161 -6.02 9.80 4.23
C ASP A 161 -6.90 8.70 4.82
N PHE A 162 -8.21 8.99 4.94
CA PHE A 162 -9.22 8.08 5.47
C PHE A 162 -9.33 6.74 4.73
N ARG A 163 -8.86 6.67 3.48
CA ARG A 163 -8.86 5.44 2.66
C ARG A 163 -7.83 4.43 3.16
N PHE A 164 -6.72 4.89 3.72
CA PHE A 164 -5.73 4.02 4.34
C PHE A 164 -6.16 3.73 5.77
N GLY A 165 -6.60 2.49 6.02
CA GLY A 165 -6.92 2.08 7.37
C GLY A 165 -5.69 2.17 8.29
N LYS A 166 -5.90 2.43 9.59
CA LYS A 166 -4.85 2.46 10.64
C LYS A 166 -4.03 1.16 10.76
N THR A 167 -4.37 0.13 9.97
CA THR A 167 -3.72 -1.17 9.91
C THR A 167 -3.13 -1.47 8.53
N HIS A 168 -2.96 -0.47 7.67
CA HIS A 168 -2.48 -0.65 6.30
C HIS A 168 -1.11 -1.35 6.26
N LEU A 169 -0.19 -0.99 7.17
CA LEU A 169 1.15 -1.58 7.30
C LEU A 169 1.23 -2.60 8.44
N LYS A 170 0.11 -3.23 8.82
CA LYS A 170 0.07 -4.24 9.89
C LYS A 170 0.91 -5.46 9.50
N GLY A 171 1.99 -5.69 10.23
CA GLY A 171 2.95 -6.78 9.99
C GLY A 171 4.32 -6.28 9.51
N LEU A 172 4.39 -5.06 8.98
CA LEU A 172 5.66 -4.42 8.64
C LEU A 172 6.48 -4.21 9.93
N ARG A 173 7.73 -4.67 9.94
CA ARG A 173 8.65 -4.46 11.05
C ARG A 173 9.69 -3.44 10.66
N TYR A 174 9.87 -2.39 11.46
CA TYR A 174 10.75 -1.29 11.06
C TYR A 174 11.66 -0.75 12.17
N ALA A 175 12.74 -0.09 11.75
CA ALA A 175 13.62 0.71 12.60
C ALA A 175 14.01 2.01 11.87
N VAL A 176 14.17 3.11 12.61
CA VAL A 176 14.49 4.42 12.04
C VAL A 176 15.73 5.00 12.73
N PHE A 177 16.65 5.50 11.93
CA PHE A 177 17.77 6.33 12.36
C PHE A 177 17.71 7.65 11.60
N GLY A 178 17.45 8.73 12.34
CA GLY A 178 17.48 10.08 11.79
C GLY A 178 18.91 10.63 11.83
N LEU A 179 19.33 11.31 10.77
CA LEU A 179 20.53 12.13 10.76
C LEU A 179 20.09 13.59 10.85
N GLY A 180 20.54 14.29 11.88
CA GLY A 180 20.23 15.70 12.11
C GLY A 180 21.43 16.44 12.70
N ASN A 181 21.23 17.73 12.98
CA ASN A 181 22.23 18.57 13.61
C ASN A 181 21.54 19.45 14.65
N SER A 182 21.91 19.33 15.92
CA SER A 182 21.26 20.03 17.03
C SER A 182 21.44 21.54 16.99
N LEU A 183 22.32 22.07 16.14
CA LEU A 183 22.44 23.51 15.90
C LEU A 183 21.15 24.08 15.29
N TYR A 184 20.38 23.26 14.58
CA TYR A 184 19.06 23.60 14.07
C TYR A 184 18.01 23.17 15.09
N VAL A 185 17.87 23.94 16.17
CA VAL A 185 17.03 23.58 17.33
C VAL A 185 15.59 23.29 16.93
N ASP A 186 15.00 24.15 16.09
CA ASP A 186 13.59 24.06 15.67
C ASP A 186 13.30 22.84 14.77
N HIS A 187 14.35 22.32 14.12
CA HIS A 187 14.24 21.29 13.08
C HIS A 187 15.16 20.09 13.30
N TYR A 188 15.57 19.86 14.54
CA TYR A 188 16.45 18.75 14.88
C TYR A 188 15.75 17.39 14.65
N ASN A 189 16.26 16.63 13.68
CA ASN A 189 15.79 15.28 13.34
C ASN A 189 14.29 15.18 12.98
N THR A 190 13.69 16.28 12.51
CA THR A 190 12.25 16.37 12.19
C THR A 190 11.78 15.26 11.25
N VAL A 191 12.54 14.97 10.19
CA VAL A 191 12.13 13.98 9.17
C VAL A 191 12.14 12.57 9.76
N GLY A 192 13.19 12.21 10.52
CA GLY A 192 13.26 10.91 11.20
C GLY A 192 12.12 10.71 12.20
N ARG A 193 11.74 11.77 12.93
CA ARG A 193 10.58 11.76 13.85
C ARG A 193 9.26 11.58 13.11
N ARG A 194 9.07 12.28 11.98
CA ARG A 194 7.87 12.19 11.15
C ARG A 194 7.67 10.79 10.56
N ILE A 195 8.70 10.21 9.93
CA ILE A 195 8.63 8.86 9.37
C ILE A 195 8.28 7.83 10.45
N ASP A 196 8.93 7.91 11.62
CA ASP A 196 8.63 7.02 12.74
C ASP A 196 7.19 7.15 13.23
N ARG A 197 6.64 8.37 13.25
CA ARG A 197 5.23 8.63 13.61
C ARG A 197 4.26 8.09 12.56
N TRP A 198 4.49 8.36 11.27
CA TRP A 198 3.58 7.94 10.20
C TRP A 198 3.54 6.42 10.05
N LEU A 199 4.69 5.73 10.10
CA LEU A 199 4.76 4.28 10.09
C LEU A 199 4.00 3.67 11.27
N TRP A 200 4.11 4.27 12.46
CA TRP A 200 3.37 3.85 13.64
C TRP A 200 1.85 4.00 13.47
N VAL A 201 1.38 5.15 12.97
CA VAL A 201 -0.05 5.43 12.73
C VAL A 201 -0.66 4.47 11.71
N LEU A 202 0.12 4.05 10.70
CA LEU A 202 -0.29 3.08 9.68
C LEU A 202 -0.27 1.63 10.17
N GLY A 203 0.11 1.38 11.44
CA GLY A 203 0.06 0.06 12.08
C GLY A 203 1.33 -0.77 11.95
N ALA A 204 2.46 -0.18 11.52
CA ALA A 204 3.74 -0.87 11.49
C ALA A 204 4.31 -1.10 12.90
N SER A 205 5.07 -2.18 13.06
CA SER A 205 5.65 -2.60 14.34
C SER A 205 7.11 -2.17 14.47
N ARG A 206 7.40 -1.32 15.46
CA ARG A 206 8.76 -0.84 15.74
C ARG A 206 9.62 -1.95 16.37
N VAL A 207 10.76 -2.27 15.75
CA VAL A 207 11.72 -3.28 16.23
C VAL A 207 12.54 -2.76 17.41
N MET A 208 12.96 -1.50 17.34
CA MET A 208 13.71 -0.79 18.38
C MET A 208 13.37 0.69 18.37
N THR A 209 13.58 1.38 19.49
CA THR A 209 13.35 2.82 19.59
C THR A 209 14.11 3.58 18.51
N ARG A 210 13.45 4.59 17.91
CA ARG A 210 14.09 5.52 16.97
C ARG A 210 15.35 6.08 17.61
N ALA A 211 16.42 6.17 16.83
CA ALA A 211 17.61 6.90 17.22
C ALA A 211 17.79 8.13 16.35
N GLU A 212 18.47 9.11 16.93
CA GLU A 212 18.71 10.43 16.37
C GLU A 212 20.22 10.64 16.47
N GLY A 213 20.88 10.68 15.31
CA GLY A 213 22.29 11.05 15.20
C GLY A 213 22.44 12.55 15.10
N ASP A 214 23.50 13.08 15.71
CA ASP A 214 23.78 14.50 15.76
C ASP A 214 25.13 14.83 15.12
N CYS A 215 25.11 15.64 14.06
CA CYS A 215 26.34 16.17 13.45
C CYS A 215 27.06 17.18 14.36
N ASN A 216 26.39 17.74 15.36
CA ASN A 216 27.03 18.60 16.34
C ASN A 216 27.80 17.76 17.38
N VAL A 217 29.11 17.63 17.17
CA VAL A 217 30.04 16.90 18.06
C VAL A 217 29.86 17.27 19.55
N ALA A 218 29.57 18.53 19.86
CA ALA A 218 29.44 19.00 21.25
C ALA A 218 28.18 18.49 21.95
N ARG A 219 27.11 18.16 21.21
CA ARG A 219 25.83 17.69 21.76
C ARG A 219 25.50 16.24 21.38
N SER A 220 26.28 15.65 20.47
CA SER A 220 26.21 14.23 20.14
C SER A 220 26.43 13.37 21.38
N ARG A 221 25.61 12.33 21.52
CA ARG A 221 25.64 11.45 22.70
C ARG A 221 26.93 10.64 22.79
N HIS A 222 27.53 10.33 21.64
CA HIS A 222 28.78 9.56 21.55
C HIS A 222 29.89 10.37 20.87
N GLY A 223 29.75 11.70 20.79
CA GLY A 223 30.75 12.64 20.29
C GLY A 223 30.84 12.78 18.77
N SER A 224 30.10 12.00 17.98
CA SER A 224 29.97 12.21 16.53
C SER A 224 28.75 11.47 15.99
N ILE A 225 28.27 11.87 14.82
CA ILE A 225 27.17 11.19 14.15
C ILE A 225 27.55 9.74 13.76
N GLU A 226 28.81 9.49 13.42
CA GLU A 226 29.36 8.17 13.14
C GLU A 226 29.34 7.28 14.40
N ALA A 227 29.71 7.83 15.56
CA ALA A 227 29.69 7.10 16.82
C ALA A 227 28.25 6.85 17.31
N ASP A 228 27.34 7.82 17.14
CA ASP A 228 25.92 7.64 17.41
C ASP A 228 25.31 6.54 16.55
N PHE A 229 25.68 6.53 15.26
CA PHE A 229 25.29 5.49 14.32
C PHE A 229 25.88 4.13 14.71
N GLY A 230 27.16 4.04 15.07
CA GLY A 230 27.81 2.80 15.50
C GLY A 230 27.18 2.20 16.76
N ALA A 231 26.84 3.04 17.75
CA ALA A 231 26.14 2.63 18.95
C ALA A 231 24.73 2.11 18.65
N TRP A 232 24.01 2.78 17.74
CA TRP A 232 22.70 2.33 17.27
C TRP A 232 22.79 1.03 16.46
N GLN A 233 23.75 0.91 15.55
CA GLN A 233 24.01 -0.26 14.72
C GLN A 233 24.28 -1.50 15.59
N THR A 234 25.13 -1.36 16.62
CA THR A 234 25.41 -2.46 17.56
C THR A 234 24.15 -2.95 18.27
N LYS A 235 23.30 -2.02 18.73
CA LYS A 235 22.01 -2.34 19.35
C LYS A 235 21.05 -2.99 18.36
N PHE A 236 21.00 -2.51 17.12
CA PHE A 236 20.18 -3.06 16.05
C PHE A 236 20.59 -4.49 15.70
N LEU A 237 21.89 -4.76 15.50
CA LEU A 237 22.41 -6.09 15.18
C LEU A 237 22.14 -7.10 16.30
N THR A 238 22.34 -6.69 17.56
CA THR A 238 21.99 -7.52 18.72
C THR A 238 20.50 -7.86 18.73
N ARG A 239 19.65 -6.87 18.43
CA ARG A 239 18.21 -7.07 18.36
C ARG A 239 17.81 -7.95 17.17
N LEU A 240 18.47 -7.81 16.03
CA LEU A 240 18.26 -8.59 14.82
C LEU A 240 18.59 -10.07 15.07
N GLN A 241 19.72 -10.35 15.72
CA GLN A 241 20.10 -11.71 16.13
C GLN A 241 19.06 -12.34 17.07
N ALA A 242 18.57 -11.59 18.07
CA ALA A 242 17.50 -12.05 18.95
C ALA A 242 16.21 -12.37 18.17
N LEU A 243 15.84 -11.53 17.20
CA LEU A 243 14.68 -11.77 16.33
C LEU A 243 14.87 -12.99 15.42
N CYS A 244 16.07 -13.25 14.91
CA CYS A 244 16.40 -14.45 14.15
C CYS A 244 16.23 -15.73 15.00
N ARG A 245 16.44 -15.64 16.31
CA ARG A 245 16.21 -16.73 17.29
C ARG A 245 14.74 -16.86 17.73
N GLY A 246 13.85 -15.98 17.26
CA GLY A 246 12.43 -15.97 17.65
C GLY A 246 12.15 -15.28 18.99
N GLU A 247 13.14 -14.61 19.59
CA GLU A 247 13.00 -13.97 20.90
C GLU A 247 12.15 -12.69 20.80
N LYS A 248 10.92 -12.77 21.34
CA LYS A 248 10.05 -11.60 21.50
C LYS A 248 10.56 -10.74 22.66
N LYS A 249 10.42 -9.42 22.52
CA LYS A 249 10.78 -8.50 23.61
C LYS A 249 9.87 -8.80 24.81
N PRO A 250 10.40 -9.05 26.01
CA PRO A 250 9.56 -9.12 27.21
C PRO A 250 8.92 -7.75 27.44
N CYS A 251 7.61 -7.71 27.70
CA CYS A 251 6.94 -6.49 28.09
C CYS A 251 7.50 -6.05 29.45
N SER A 252 8.04 -4.83 29.55
CA SER A 252 8.65 -4.32 30.77
C SER A 252 7.64 -3.96 31.87
N GLY A 253 6.36 -4.29 31.69
CA GLY A 253 5.28 -4.06 32.65
C GLY A 253 4.93 -2.59 32.90
N ARG A 254 5.73 -1.63 32.43
CA ARG A 254 5.57 -0.18 32.63
C ARG A 254 4.68 0.49 31.58
N CYS A 255 3.62 -0.17 31.13
CA CYS A 255 2.62 0.43 30.26
C CYS A 255 1.64 1.27 31.12
N LYS A 256 1.93 2.57 31.27
CA LYS A 256 0.95 3.52 31.79
C LYS A 256 -0.16 3.68 30.73
N LYS A 257 -1.32 3.08 31.03
CA LYS A 257 -2.57 3.01 30.22
C LYS A 257 -2.60 1.94 29.11
N GLY A 258 -3.19 0.78 29.47
CA GLY A 258 -3.69 -0.23 28.54
C GLY A 258 -3.26 -1.64 28.91
N LYS A 259 -4.20 -2.49 29.36
CA LYS A 259 -3.97 -3.91 29.65
C LYS A 259 -3.41 -4.63 28.41
N CYS A 260 -2.15 -5.04 28.45
CA CYS A 260 -1.59 -5.97 27.48
C CYS A 260 -2.25 -7.34 27.68
N LYS A 261 -3.27 -7.67 26.88
CA LYS A 261 -3.86 -9.02 26.89
C LYS A 261 -2.84 -10.01 26.33
N SER A 262 -2.13 -10.69 27.23
CA SER A 262 -1.44 -11.95 26.92
C SER A 262 -2.44 -13.10 27.13
N PRO A 263 -2.52 -14.12 26.26
CA PRO A 263 -3.33 -15.28 26.55
C PRO A 263 -2.60 -16.19 27.57
N GLY A 264 -3.10 -16.16 28.81
CA GLY A 264 -3.27 -17.31 29.71
C GLY A 264 -2.05 -18.07 30.26
N LYS A 265 -1.78 -17.90 31.56
CA LYS A 265 -1.72 -19.03 32.52
C LYS A 265 -2.00 -18.52 33.94
N GLN A 266 -3.02 -19.09 34.57
CA GLN A 266 -3.44 -18.81 35.95
C GLN A 266 -2.42 -19.35 36.96
N SER A 267 -2.12 -18.60 38.02
CA SER A 267 -2.43 -19.02 39.40
C SER A 267 -1.93 -18.03 40.46
N LYS A 268 -2.87 -17.76 41.39
CA LYS A 268 -2.78 -17.44 42.83
C LYS A 268 -2.14 -16.14 43.32
N GLU A 269 -3.04 -15.32 43.88
CA GLU A 269 -2.82 -14.30 44.90
C GLU A 269 -2.22 -14.87 46.20
N SER A 270 -1.38 -14.07 46.84
CA SER A 270 -1.43 -13.86 48.30
C SER A 270 -0.86 -12.50 48.64
N SER A 271 -1.55 -11.82 49.55
CA SER A 271 -1.36 -10.49 50.12
C SER A 271 -0.11 -10.35 50.98
N ASP A 272 0.48 -9.15 51.08
CA ASP A 272 0.39 -8.27 52.26
C ASP A 272 1.45 -7.13 52.28
N HIS A 273 0.96 -5.96 52.72
CA HIS A 273 1.55 -4.74 53.30
C HIS A 273 3.00 -4.79 53.83
N GLU A 274 3.77 -3.72 54.01
CA GLU A 274 3.86 -2.32 53.56
C GLU A 274 5.15 -1.74 54.22
N HIS A 275 5.61 -0.57 53.78
CA HIS A 275 6.56 0.38 54.45
C HIS A 275 8.09 0.21 54.31
N GLY A 276 8.74 1.33 53.95
CA GLY A 276 10.13 1.63 54.31
C GLY A 276 10.94 2.42 53.26
N ALA A 277 10.88 3.75 53.32
CA ALA A 277 11.51 4.72 52.41
C ALA A 277 13.05 4.79 52.40
N SER A 278 13.64 5.20 51.27
CA SER A 278 14.57 6.34 51.10
C SER A 278 15.12 6.34 49.66
N GLU A 279 14.63 7.20 48.76
CA GLU A 279 15.21 8.49 48.35
C GLU A 279 16.55 8.41 47.60
N HIS A 280 16.52 8.59 46.27
CA HIS A 280 17.10 9.77 45.62
C HIS A 280 16.65 9.91 44.16
N GLU A 281 16.55 11.17 43.75
CA GLU A 281 15.83 11.76 42.63
C GLU A 281 16.42 11.47 41.25
N ASN A 282 15.56 11.56 40.23
CA ASN A 282 15.76 12.52 39.14
C ASN A 282 14.41 12.83 38.48
N THR A 283 14.02 14.08 38.66
CA THR A 283 12.82 14.76 38.18
C THR A 283 13.14 15.39 36.83
N GLU A 284 12.46 14.99 35.75
CA GLU A 284 12.24 15.89 34.62
C GLU A 284 10.79 15.74 34.14
N ALA A 285 10.14 16.89 34.09
CA ALA A 285 8.70 17.08 34.03
C ALA A 285 8.11 16.73 32.66
N GLU A 286 6.94 16.09 32.68
CA GLU A 286 6.04 16.17 31.53
C GLU A 286 5.36 17.54 31.56
N GLU A 287 5.82 18.43 30.69
CA GLU A 287 5.09 19.67 30.40
C GLU A 287 3.88 19.32 29.53
N LEU A 288 2.71 19.35 30.19
CA LEU A 288 1.46 19.76 29.59
C LEU A 288 1.65 21.13 28.93
N PHE A 289 1.29 21.27 27.66
CA PHE A 289 1.05 22.60 27.11
C PHE A 289 -0.31 22.65 26.41
N GLU A 290 -1.08 23.60 26.89
CA GLU A 290 -2.41 24.01 26.50
C GLU A 290 -2.37 24.67 25.11
N THR A 291 -3.41 24.42 24.31
CA THR A 291 -3.66 25.20 23.10
C THR A 291 -4.25 26.55 23.50
N SER A 292 -3.44 27.61 23.43
CA SER A 292 -3.92 28.98 23.47
C SER A 292 -4.34 29.42 22.07
N SER A 293 -5.55 29.95 22.00
CA SER A 293 -6.19 30.59 20.85
C SER A 293 -5.86 32.07 20.88
N GLU A 294 -5.40 32.63 19.75
CA GLU A 294 -5.43 34.08 19.49
C GLU A 294 -5.87 34.28 18.04
N GLU A 295 -6.95 35.04 17.88
CA GLU A 295 -7.54 35.43 16.59
C GLU A 295 -6.79 36.64 16.02
N GLU A 296 -6.79 36.78 14.70
CA GLU A 296 -7.00 38.08 14.07
C GLU A 296 -7.94 37.91 12.88
N ALA A 297 -8.94 38.79 12.85
CA ALA A 297 -10.11 38.76 11.99
C ALA A 297 -9.81 39.39 10.63
N ASP A 298 -10.47 38.88 9.59
CA ASP A 298 -11.22 39.71 8.64
C ASP A 298 -12.27 38.85 7.91
N ALA A 299 -13.48 39.41 7.83
CA ALA A 299 -14.74 38.73 7.53
C ALA A 299 -14.99 38.46 6.03
N GLU A 300 -15.79 37.44 5.74
CA GLU A 300 -17.09 37.50 5.03
C GLU A 300 -17.72 36.09 5.00
N GLU A 301 -19.01 36.00 5.36
CA GLU A 301 -19.77 34.79 5.65
C GLU A 301 -20.19 33.96 4.42
N ALA A 302 -20.24 32.62 4.58
CA ALA A 302 -21.34 31.79 4.08
C ALA A 302 -21.40 30.48 4.89
N GLY A 303 -22.45 30.35 5.71
CA GLY A 303 -22.60 29.30 6.72
C GLY A 303 -22.81 27.87 6.20
N GLY A 304 -22.31 26.92 6.97
CA GLY A 304 -22.60 25.48 6.85
C GLY A 304 -21.97 24.71 8.00
N THR A 305 -22.79 24.30 8.97
CA THR A 305 -22.38 23.62 10.20
C THR A 305 -21.78 22.24 9.92
N ASN A 306 -20.47 22.09 10.07
CA ASN A 306 -19.81 20.78 10.12
C ASN A 306 -19.89 20.22 11.55
N SER A 307 -20.95 19.45 11.86
CA SER A 307 -20.94 18.58 13.03
C SER A 307 -20.22 17.27 12.69
N VAL A 308 -19.10 17.02 13.34
CA VAL A 308 -18.40 15.74 13.30
C VAL A 308 -19.21 14.77 14.17
N ILE A 309 -19.77 13.72 13.56
CA ILE A 309 -20.60 12.70 14.23
C ILE A 309 -19.69 11.56 14.69
N ASP A 310 -19.72 11.25 16.00
CA ASP A 310 -18.90 10.23 16.66
C ASP A 310 -19.48 8.80 16.44
N VAL A 311 -18.64 7.78 16.63
CA VAL A 311 -18.92 6.37 16.35
C VAL A 311 -20.06 5.79 17.21
N GLU A 312 -20.43 6.43 18.32
CA GLU A 312 -21.56 6.02 19.15
C GLU A 312 -22.93 6.34 18.52
N ASP A 313 -23.00 7.34 17.64
CA ASP A 313 -24.26 7.76 16.99
C ASP A 313 -24.72 6.79 15.89
N LEU A 314 -23.80 6.00 15.31
CA LEU A 314 -24.19 4.95 14.34
C LEU A 314 -24.93 3.77 14.99
N GLY A 315 -24.67 3.47 16.26
CA GLY A 315 -25.34 2.40 17.00
C GLY A 315 -26.82 2.70 17.21
N ASN A 316 -27.13 3.96 17.56
CA ASN A 316 -28.52 4.41 17.73
C ASN A 316 -29.28 4.40 16.40
N ILE A 317 -28.67 4.86 15.31
CA ILE A 317 -29.30 4.88 13.98
C ILE A 317 -29.66 3.46 13.50
N MET A 318 -28.81 2.46 13.74
CA MET A 318 -29.14 1.05 13.44
C MET A 318 -30.24 0.48 14.33
N GLY A 319 -30.32 0.92 15.59
CA GLY A 319 -31.41 0.59 16.50
C GLY A 319 -32.76 1.12 16.02
N HIS A 320 -32.80 2.39 15.59
CA HIS A 320 -33.99 3.04 15.03
C HIS A 320 -34.42 2.38 13.71
N MET A 321 -33.49 1.98 12.85
CA MET A 321 -33.77 1.30 11.59
C MET A 321 -34.35 -0.11 11.80
N LYS A 322 -33.91 -0.81 12.86
CA LYS A 322 -34.43 -2.14 13.24
C LYS A 322 -35.80 -2.06 13.92
N LYS A 323 -36.08 -0.96 14.63
CA LYS A 323 -37.39 -0.64 15.21
C LYS A 323 -38.41 -0.25 14.14
N ALA A 324 -38.03 0.62 13.20
CA ALA A 324 -38.86 1.00 12.05
C ALA A 324 -39.19 -0.19 11.14
N LYS A 325 -38.24 -1.11 10.94
CA LYS A 325 -38.49 -2.36 10.19
C LYS A 325 -39.53 -3.27 10.89
N ARG A 326 -39.49 -3.37 12.22
CA ARG A 326 -40.48 -4.14 13.00
C ARG A 326 -41.86 -3.48 13.02
N GLU A 327 -41.92 -2.15 13.03
CA GLU A 327 -43.17 -1.38 12.98
C GLU A 327 -43.85 -1.49 11.60
N CYS A 328 -43.08 -1.52 10.50
CA CYS A 328 -43.61 -1.81 9.16
C CYS A 328 -44.09 -3.27 8.97
N GLU A 329 -43.43 -4.24 9.59
CA GLU A 329 -43.83 -5.66 9.51
C GLU A 329 -45.13 -5.94 10.29
N LEU A 330 -45.43 -5.16 11.34
CA LEU A 330 -46.68 -5.26 12.13
C LEU A 330 -47.88 -4.58 11.47
N GLN A 331 -47.68 -3.56 10.62
CA GLN A 331 -48.76 -2.89 9.88
C GLN A 331 -49.27 -3.67 8.65
N ALA A 332 -48.53 -4.68 8.19
CA ALA A 332 -48.90 -5.50 7.02
C ALA A 332 -49.76 -6.73 7.37
N GLY A 333 -50.06 -6.97 8.65
CA GLY A 333 -50.61 -8.25 9.13
C GLY A 333 -52.03 -8.22 9.73
N GLY A 334 -52.89 -7.26 9.40
CA GLY A 334 -54.20 -7.15 10.07
C GLY A 334 -55.35 -6.60 9.23
N ALA A 335 -56.30 -7.50 8.94
CA ALA A 335 -57.73 -7.28 8.65
C ALA A 335 -58.14 -6.68 7.29
N GLY A 336 -58.78 -7.53 6.48
CA GLY A 336 -59.58 -7.12 5.34
C GLY A 336 -61.03 -6.76 5.71
N MET A 337 -61.65 -5.91 4.89
CA MET A 337 -63.08 -6.00 4.55
C MET A 337 -63.35 -5.22 3.25
N MET A 338 -64.28 -5.74 2.44
CA MET A 338 -64.68 -5.25 1.13
C MET A 338 -65.16 -3.79 1.12
N ARG A 339 -64.75 -3.03 0.09
CA ARG A 339 -65.66 -2.14 -0.64
C ARG A 339 -65.18 -1.92 -2.07
N GLU A 340 -66.08 -2.15 -3.01
CA GLU A 340 -65.89 -2.05 -4.45
C GLU A 340 -66.05 -0.61 -4.94
N SER A 341 -65.16 -0.20 -5.85
CA SER A 341 -65.40 0.56 -7.09
C SER A 341 -64.40 1.69 -7.38
N THR A 342 -63.90 1.63 -8.61
CA THR A 342 -63.35 2.71 -9.45
C THR A 342 -62.01 3.37 -9.07
N GLY A 343 -61.02 3.19 -9.95
CA GLY A 343 -59.93 4.14 -10.12
C GLY A 343 -58.55 3.53 -10.31
N ARG A 344 -58.10 3.46 -11.57
CA ARG A 344 -56.70 3.40 -12.05
C ARG A 344 -55.73 2.40 -11.38
N LYS A 345 -55.31 1.38 -12.15
CA LYS A 345 -54.04 0.69 -11.91
C LYS A 345 -52.90 1.70 -12.04
N GLU A 346 -52.40 2.21 -10.92
CA GLU A 346 -51.05 2.74 -10.86
C GLU A 346 -50.10 1.54 -10.79
N GLU A 347 -49.33 1.32 -11.85
CA GLU A 347 -48.21 0.41 -11.83
C GLU A 347 -47.27 0.84 -10.70
N GLY A 348 -47.14 0.01 -9.66
CA GLY A 348 -46.28 0.33 -8.52
C GLY A 348 -44.85 0.65 -9.00
N GLU A 349 -44.39 1.87 -8.73
CA GLU A 349 -43.05 2.31 -9.13
C GLU A 349 -41.99 1.34 -8.59
N LYS A 350 -41.20 0.76 -9.50
CA LYS A 350 -40.06 -0.08 -9.12
C LYS A 350 -39.08 0.76 -8.31
N ARG A 351 -38.68 0.24 -7.14
CA ARG A 351 -37.71 0.88 -6.26
C ARG A 351 -36.39 1.22 -6.98
N GLU A 352 -35.79 2.35 -6.65
CA GLU A 352 -34.44 2.69 -7.09
C GLU A 352 -33.39 1.79 -6.42
N MET A 353 -32.27 1.55 -7.12
CA MET A 353 -31.19 0.71 -6.59
C MET A 353 -30.31 1.46 -5.60
N ILE A 354 -30.08 2.74 -5.86
CA ILE A 354 -29.24 3.60 -5.04
C ILE A 354 -30.14 4.37 -4.06
N THR A 355 -30.10 4.02 -2.78
CA THR A 355 -30.80 4.77 -1.74
C THR A 355 -30.10 6.12 -1.50
N PRO A 356 -30.80 7.14 -0.95
CA PRO A 356 -30.20 8.44 -0.64
C PRO A 356 -28.93 8.33 0.22
N ALA A 357 -28.96 7.51 1.29
CA ALA A 357 -27.80 7.29 2.13
C ALA A 357 -26.62 6.64 1.38
N LEU A 358 -26.89 5.71 0.44
CA LEU A 358 -25.86 5.11 -0.40
C LEU A 358 -25.31 6.10 -1.43
N ARG A 359 -26.17 6.97 -1.96
CA ARG A 359 -25.79 8.05 -2.88
C ARG A 359 -24.77 8.97 -2.22
N ASP A 360 -25.01 9.38 -0.98
CA ASP A 360 -24.09 10.25 -0.24
C ASP A 360 -22.74 9.56 0.03
N ALA A 361 -22.78 8.30 0.44
CA ALA A 361 -21.57 7.51 0.71
C ALA A 361 -20.71 7.34 -0.56
N LEU A 362 -21.33 6.97 -1.69
CA LEU A 362 -20.62 6.79 -2.96
C LEU A 362 -20.13 8.13 -3.53
N THR A 363 -20.90 9.21 -3.39
CA THR A 363 -20.47 10.54 -3.85
C THR A 363 -19.22 11.01 -3.08
N LYS A 364 -19.17 10.78 -1.77
CA LYS A 364 -17.95 11.05 -0.94
C LYS A 364 -16.73 10.23 -1.39
N GLN A 365 -16.93 9.04 -1.95
CA GLN A 365 -15.87 8.19 -2.51
C GLN A 365 -15.45 8.58 -3.95
N GLY A 366 -16.02 9.65 -4.50
CA GLY A 366 -15.70 10.19 -5.81
C GLY A 366 -16.45 9.55 -6.98
N TYR A 367 -17.54 8.83 -6.74
CA TYR A 367 -18.43 8.39 -7.81
C TYR A 367 -19.32 9.55 -8.27
N LYS A 368 -19.58 9.65 -9.57
CA LYS A 368 -20.68 10.42 -10.13
C LYS A 368 -21.78 9.43 -10.53
N LEU A 369 -22.87 9.48 -9.78
CA LEU A 369 -23.97 8.54 -9.91
C LEU A 369 -24.95 9.03 -10.98
N ILE A 370 -25.41 8.10 -11.81
CA ILE A 370 -26.21 8.35 -13.01
C ILE A 370 -27.53 7.62 -12.82
N GLY A 371 -28.63 8.38 -12.86
CA GLY A 371 -29.96 7.85 -12.58
C GLY A 371 -30.08 7.12 -11.25
N SER A 372 -30.77 5.97 -11.30
CA SER A 372 -31.16 5.14 -10.17
C SER A 372 -30.18 4.00 -9.86
N HIS A 373 -29.25 3.66 -10.77
CA HIS A 373 -28.42 2.45 -10.63
C HIS A 373 -27.00 2.52 -11.22
N SER A 374 -26.70 3.49 -12.08
CA SER A 374 -25.43 3.57 -12.81
C SER A 374 -24.43 4.52 -12.14
N GLY A 375 -23.17 4.44 -12.55
CA GLY A 375 -22.16 5.36 -12.06
C GLY A 375 -20.87 5.36 -12.84
N VAL A 376 -20.20 6.51 -12.80
CA VAL A 376 -18.88 6.73 -13.38
C VAL A 376 -17.91 7.23 -12.32
N LYS A 377 -16.64 6.84 -12.45
CA LYS A 377 -15.55 7.27 -11.58
C LYS A 377 -14.30 7.54 -12.43
N LEU A 378 -13.43 8.39 -11.92
CA LEU A 378 -12.11 8.58 -12.52
C LEU A 378 -11.18 7.43 -12.17
N CYS A 379 -10.48 6.95 -13.19
CA CYS A 379 -9.41 5.97 -13.03
C CYS A 379 -8.29 6.52 -12.15
N ARG A 380 -7.79 5.65 -11.25
CA ARG A 380 -6.63 5.95 -10.37
C ARG A 380 -5.45 6.54 -11.16
N TRP A 381 -5.18 6.00 -12.34
CA TRP A 381 -4.04 6.38 -13.19
C TRP A 381 -4.25 7.67 -13.96
N THR A 382 -5.47 8.16 -14.14
CA THR A 382 -5.74 9.43 -14.83
C THR A 382 -5.05 10.58 -14.11
N LYS A 383 -5.14 10.63 -12.78
CA LYS A 383 -4.49 11.66 -11.96
C LYS A 383 -2.96 11.57 -11.99
N SER A 384 -2.42 10.35 -11.99
CA SER A 384 -0.97 10.12 -12.09
C SER A 384 -0.42 10.62 -13.43
N MET A 385 -1.08 10.24 -14.52
CA MET A 385 -0.66 10.58 -15.87
C MET A 385 -0.76 12.08 -16.15
N LEU A 386 -1.84 12.76 -15.71
CA LEU A 386 -1.97 14.21 -15.85
C LEU A 386 -0.90 15.00 -15.08
N ARG A 387 -0.33 14.42 -14.02
CA ARG A 387 0.77 15.02 -13.23
C ARG A 387 2.17 14.65 -13.75
N GLY A 388 2.26 13.97 -14.90
CA GLY A 388 3.55 13.53 -15.46
C GLY A 388 4.20 12.36 -14.72
N ARG A 389 3.49 11.65 -13.84
CA ARG A 389 4.02 10.52 -13.05
C ARG A 389 3.88 9.16 -13.75
N GLY A 390 3.51 9.16 -15.04
CA GLY A 390 3.29 7.95 -15.83
C GLY A 390 1.85 7.43 -15.79
N GLY A 391 1.52 6.60 -16.80
CA GLY A 391 0.20 5.99 -16.99
C GLY A 391 0.16 4.52 -16.60
N CYS A 392 -1.03 3.92 -16.65
CA CYS A 392 -1.20 2.49 -16.39
C CYS A 392 -0.60 1.61 -17.49
N TYR A 393 -0.66 0.29 -17.30
CA TYR A 393 -0.28 -0.69 -18.32
C TYR A 393 -0.93 -0.43 -19.69
N LYS A 394 -2.19 0.05 -19.73
CA LYS A 394 -2.86 0.35 -21.00
C LYS A 394 -2.21 1.49 -21.76
N HIS A 395 -1.67 2.48 -21.05
CA HIS A 395 -0.91 3.55 -21.66
C HIS A 395 0.42 3.01 -22.20
N THR A 396 1.16 2.25 -21.39
CA THR A 396 2.48 1.70 -21.76
C THR A 396 2.40 0.73 -22.94
N PHE A 397 1.43 -0.19 -22.95
CA PHE A 397 1.35 -1.25 -23.97
C PHE A 397 0.49 -0.87 -25.17
N TYR A 398 -0.53 -0.02 -25.01
CA TYR A 398 -1.49 0.31 -26.07
C TYR A 398 -1.54 1.79 -26.45
N GLY A 399 -0.74 2.66 -25.82
CA GLY A 399 -0.73 4.09 -26.09
C GLY A 399 -2.02 4.82 -25.68
N ILE A 400 -2.90 4.18 -24.88
CA ILE A 400 -4.17 4.78 -24.47
C ILE A 400 -3.90 5.84 -23.41
N GLU A 401 -4.26 7.08 -23.69
CA GLU A 401 -4.13 8.17 -22.72
C GLU A 401 -5.15 8.01 -21.59
N SER A 402 -4.68 8.12 -20.34
CA SER A 402 -5.51 7.81 -19.16
C SER A 402 -6.69 8.77 -18.98
N HIS A 403 -6.64 9.99 -19.54
CA HIS A 403 -7.77 10.92 -19.52
C HIS A 403 -8.91 10.50 -20.47
N ARG A 404 -8.61 9.67 -21.48
CA ARG A 404 -9.59 9.09 -22.42
C ARG A 404 -10.18 7.78 -21.90
N CYS A 405 -9.64 7.22 -20.82
CA CYS A 405 -10.16 6.03 -20.17
C CYS A 405 -11.22 6.41 -19.13
N MET A 406 -12.33 5.67 -19.09
CA MET A 406 -13.46 5.92 -18.19
C MET A 406 -13.78 4.64 -17.40
N GLU A 407 -13.87 4.75 -16.07
CA GLU A 407 -14.41 3.67 -15.23
C GLU A 407 -15.92 3.88 -15.10
N ALA A 408 -16.68 3.23 -15.96
CA ALA A 408 -18.14 3.32 -15.97
C ALA A 408 -18.77 1.95 -15.72
N THR A 409 -19.92 1.95 -15.06
CA THR A 409 -20.74 0.75 -14.89
C THR A 409 -22.21 1.10 -15.14
N PRO A 410 -22.91 0.33 -16.00
CA PRO A 410 -24.36 0.48 -16.20
C PRO A 410 -25.16 -0.16 -15.05
N SER A 411 -24.48 -0.71 -14.04
CA SER A 411 -25.09 -1.14 -12.78
C SER A 411 -24.01 -1.20 -11.71
N LEU A 412 -24.25 -0.52 -10.59
CA LEU A 412 -23.42 -0.66 -9.41
C LEU A 412 -23.63 -2.01 -8.71
N ALA A 413 -24.74 -2.71 -8.95
CA ALA A 413 -24.94 -4.04 -8.38
C ALA A 413 -23.92 -5.04 -8.91
N CYS A 414 -23.28 -5.79 -8.01
CA CYS A 414 -22.25 -6.76 -8.39
C CYS A 414 -22.17 -7.90 -7.37
N ALA A 415 -22.52 -9.12 -7.80
CA ALA A 415 -22.49 -10.31 -6.95
C ALA A 415 -21.07 -10.79 -6.61
N ASN A 416 -20.09 -10.52 -7.48
CA ASN A 416 -18.76 -11.12 -7.36
C ASN A 416 -17.82 -10.40 -6.38
N LYS A 417 -18.13 -9.15 -5.99
CA LYS A 417 -17.38 -8.35 -5.00
C LYS A 417 -15.85 -8.54 -5.05
N CYS A 418 -15.26 -8.41 -6.25
CA CYS A 418 -13.84 -8.69 -6.45
C CYS A 418 -12.96 -7.77 -5.60
N VAL A 419 -11.91 -8.33 -4.98
CA VAL A 419 -10.96 -7.61 -4.12
C VAL A 419 -10.29 -6.43 -4.86
N PHE A 420 -10.03 -6.59 -6.16
CA PHE A 420 -9.38 -5.58 -7.00
C PHE A 420 -10.37 -4.71 -7.79
N CYS A 421 -11.67 -4.72 -7.43
CA CYS A 421 -12.66 -3.93 -8.15
C CYS A 421 -12.57 -2.45 -7.76
N TRP A 422 -12.67 -1.57 -8.74
CA TRP A 422 -12.86 -0.14 -8.49
C TRP A 422 -14.26 0.17 -7.94
N ARG A 423 -15.22 -0.77 -8.03
CA ARG A 423 -16.56 -0.69 -7.43
C ARG A 423 -16.53 -1.12 -5.96
N HIS A 424 -17.24 -0.38 -5.11
CA HIS A 424 -17.24 -0.62 -3.66
C HIS A 424 -17.94 -1.93 -3.26
N HIS A 425 -17.47 -2.56 -2.17
CA HIS A 425 -17.97 -3.87 -1.71
C HIS A 425 -19.36 -3.81 -1.02
N THR A 426 -19.84 -2.61 -0.69
CA THR A 426 -21.20 -2.39 -0.13
C THR A 426 -22.28 -2.25 -1.20
N ASN A 427 -21.92 -2.38 -2.48
CA ASN A 427 -22.91 -2.29 -3.53
C ASN A 427 -23.99 -3.38 -3.40
N PRO A 428 -25.23 -3.06 -3.79
CA PRO A 428 -26.34 -4.00 -3.70
C PRO A 428 -26.06 -5.25 -4.53
N VAL A 429 -26.63 -6.37 -4.11
CA VAL A 429 -26.55 -7.65 -4.81
C VAL A 429 -27.96 -8.16 -5.03
N GLY A 430 -28.25 -8.59 -6.26
CA GLY A 430 -29.49 -9.25 -6.63
C GLY A 430 -29.18 -10.34 -7.64
N THR A 431 -29.93 -11.44 -7.57
CA THR A 431 -29.89 -12.53 -8.56
C THR A 431 -30.68 -12.20 -9.81
N GLU A 432 -31.68 -11.32 -9.69
CA GLU A 432 -32.52 -10.82 -10.78
C GLU A 432 -32.66 -9.29 -10.70
N TRP A 433 -32.96 -8.67 -11.84
CA TRP A 433 -33.14 -7.22 -11.91
C TRP A 433 -34.51 -6.81 -11.37
N GLN A 434 -34.52 -6.13 -10.21
CA GLN A 434 -35.75 -5.72 -9.51
C GLN A 434 -35.88 -4.19 -9.37
N TRP A 435 -34.96 -3.44 -9.96
CA TRP A 435 -34.89 -1.99 -9.80
C TRP A 435 -35.48 -1.24 -10.99
N LYS A 436 -35.74 0.05 -10.80
CA LYS A 436 -36.03 0.98 -11.90
C LYS A 436 -34.94 0.87 -12.97
N MET A 437 -35.36 0.77 -14.23
CA MET A 437 -34.46 0.65 -15.37
C MET A 437 -34.42 1.99 -16.09
N ASP A 438 -33.29 2.68 -15.94
CA ASP A 438 -33.03 3.94 -16.65
C ASP A 438 -32.70 3.70 -18.13
N GLN A 439 -32.99 4.71 -18.96
CA GLN A 439 -32.77 4.62 -20.41
C GLN A 439 -31.27 4.52 -20.76
N PRO A 440 -30.84 3.59 -21.63
CA PRO A 440 -29.44 3.41 -21.98
C PRO A 440 -28.76 4.65 -22.57
N GLU A 441 -29.48 5.41 -23.40
CA GLU A 441 -28.97 6.62 -24.06
C GLU A 441 -28.65 7.70 -23.04
N MET A 442 -29.53 7.88 -22.04
CA MET A 442 -29.30 8.80 -20.93
C MET A 442 -28.07 8.37 -20.12
N ILE A 443 -27.95 7.08 -19.80
CA ILE A 443 -26.81 6.57 -19.02
C ILE A 443 -25.49 6.87 -19.72
N LEU A 444 -25.42 6.63 -21.04
CA LEU A 444 -24.22 6.88 -21.82
C LEU A 444 -23.88 8.37 -21.88
N GLN A 445 -24.87 9.21 -22.17
CA GLN A 445 -24.68 10.66 -22.28
C GLN A 445 -24.19 11.25 -20.96
N GLU A 446 -24.89 10.94 -19.85
CA GLU A 446 -24.51 11.41 -18.52
C GLU A 446 -23.16 10.84 -18.06
N ALA A 447 -22.80 9.61 -18.45
CA ALA A 447 -21.48 9.04 -18.13
C ALA A 447 -20.35 9.83 -18.77
N ILE A 448 -20.50 10.17 -20.06
CA ILE A 448 -19.51 10.95 -20.81
C ILE A 448 -19.40 12.36 -20.22
N GLU A 449 -20.53 13.03 -19.99
CA GLU A 449 -20.57 14.38 -19.44
C GLU A 449 -19.95 14.44 -18.03
N ASN A 450 -20.34 13.52 -17.15
CA ASN A 450 -19.78 13.44 -15.81
C ASN A 450 -18.27 13.14 -15.82
N HIS A 451 -17.80 12.25 -16.70
CA HIS A 451 -16.38 11.96 -16.85
C HIS A 451 -15.58 13.19 -17.31
N GLN A 452 -16.06 13.89 -18.34
CA GLN A 452 -15.41 15.11 -18.84
C GLN A 452 -15.42 16.23 -17.79
N ASN A 453 -16.54 16.42 -17.08
CA ASN A 453 -16.65 17.41 -16.02
C ASN A 453 -15.71 17.10 -14.86
N MET A 454 -15.57 15.83 -14.47
CA MET A 454 -14.60 15.45 -13.45
C MET A 454 -13.17 15.82 -13.85
N ILE A 455 -12.76 15.63 -15.11
CA ILE A 455 -11.42 16.01 -15.57
C ILE A 455 -11.22 17.53 -15.48
N LYS A 456 -12.23 18.33 -15.90
CA LYS A 456 -12.18 19.80 -15.84
C LYS A 456 -12.15 20.37 -14.42
N GLN A 457 -12.70 19.66 -13.44
CA GLN A 457 -12.77 20.09 -12.04
C GLN A 457 -11.45 19.93 -11.27
N PHE A 458 -10.44 19.27 -11.82
CA PHE A 458 -9.10 19.26 -11.20
C PHE A 458 -8.44 20.62 -11.38
N LYS A 459 -8.61 21.51 -10.39
CA LYS A 459 -7.65 22.58 -10.11
C LYS A 459 -6.38 21.89 -9.61
N GLY A 460 -5.37 21.81 -10.47
CA GLY A 460 -4.07 21.22 -10.15
C GLY A 460 -3.04 21.72 -11.12
#